data_AF-A0A817FD16-F1
#
_entry.id   AF-A0A817FD16-F1
#
_cell.length_a   1.000
_cell.length_b   1.000
_cell.length_c   1.000
_cell.angle_alpha   90.00
_cell.angle_beta   90.00
_cell.angle_gamma   90.00
#
_symmetry.space_group_name_H-M   'P 1'
#
loop_
_entity.id
_entity.type
_entity.pdbx_description
1 polymer ?
#
loop_
_entity_poly.entity_id
_entity_poly.type
_entity_poly.pdbx_seq_one_letter_code
_entity_poly.pdbx_strand_id
1 'polypeptide(L)'
;MDQDKRTLTFNQSKEDETKEFQNDRSITCIEDLPSELFDAIFYYLDGYDIYKAFSNLNHRFEQLISSSFLLYKIKLDRSRYKKVFTINYKQFLLLNKHGIFSIKLWSL
;
A
#
# COMPACT_ATOMS: atom_id res chain seq x y z
N MET A 1 54.77 33.04 -28.10
CA MET A 1 54.01 31.79 -28.39
C MET A 1 54.17 30.91 -27.17
N ASP A 2 53.59 31.24 -26.01
CA ASP A 2 52.16 31.53 -25.76
C ASP A 2 51.32 30.41 -26.37
N GLN A 3 50.61 29.55 -25.64
CA GLN A 3 49.93 29.75 -24.36
C GLN A 3 49.63 28.42 -23.66
N ASP A 4 49.47 28.53 -22.35
CA ASP A 4 48.96 27.58 -21.36
C ASP A 4 47.83 26.66 -21.85
N LYS A 5 47.99 25.35 -21.61
CA LYS A 5 46.86 24.39 -21.56
C LYS A 5 46.48 24.11 -20.10
N ARG A 6 45.88 25.10 -19.45
CA ARG A 6 45.03 24.92 -18.26
C ARG A 6 43.64 25.40 -18.59
N THR A 7 42.70 24.49 -18.86
CA THR A 7 41.27 24.83 -18.74
C THR A 7 40.42 23.58 -18.47
N LEU A 8 40.08 23.42 -17.19
CA LEU A 8 38.77 23.04 -16.64
C LEU A 8 38.14 21.71 -17.06
N THR A 9 38.45 20.65 -16.29
CA THR A 9 37.48 19.60 -15.96
C THR A 9 36.47 20.19 -14.97
N PHE A 10 35.36 20.70 -15.49
CA PHE A 10 34.18 20.99 -14.68
C PHE A 10 32.95 20.70 -15.53
N ASN A 11 32.26 19.62 -15.19
CA ASN A 11 30.80 19.51 -15.12
C ASN A 11 30.48 18.10 -14.60
N GLN A 12 30.56 17.97 -13.28
CA GLN A 12 29.66 17.08 -12.55
C GLN A 12 28.25 17.68 -12.64
N SER A 13 27.39 17.02 -13.39
CA SER A 13 25.94 17.14 -13.29
C SER A 13 25.45 15.69 -13.30
N LYS A 14 25.39 15.01 -12.15
CA LYS A 14 24.11 14.75 -11.46
C LYS A 14 22.97 14.51 -12.46
N GLU A 15 23.10 13.46 -13.23
CA GLU A 15 21.94 12.73 -13.73
C GLU A 15 21.43 11.92 -12.55
N ASP A 16 20.39 12.45 -11.90
CA ASP A 16 19.57 11.68 -10.98
C ASP A 16 19.07 10.46 -11.75
N GLU A 17 19.66 9.29 -11.45
CA GLU A 17 19.21 7.98 -11.88
C GLU A 17 17.77 7.77 -11.40
N THR A 18 16.81 8.28 -12.15
CA THR A 18 15.45 7.75 -12.16
C THR A 18 15.58 6.41 -12.86
N LYS A 19 15.88 5.37 -12.08
CA LYS A 19 15.77 3.98 -12.54
C LYS A 19 14.31 3.76 -12.89
N GLU A 20 13.96 4.01 -14.14
CA GLU A 20 12.73 3.49 -14.73
C GLU A 20 12.76 1.98 -14.50
N PHE A 21 11.90 1.50 -13.61
CA PHE A 21 11.57 0.09 -13.53
C PHE A 21 10.92 -0.29 -14.87
N GLN A 22 11.73 -0.68 -15.85
CA GLN A 22 11.25 -1.35 -17.06
C GLN A 22 10.75 -2.73 -16.64
N ASN A 23 9.52 -2.76 -16.16
CA ASN A 23 8.78 -3.99 -15.95
C ASN A 23 8.21 -4.38 -17.32
N ASP A 24 8.92 -5.24 -18.05
CA ASP A 24 8.55 -5.74 -19.38
C ASP A 24 7.29 -6.65 -19.38
N ARG A 25 6.53 -6.61 -18.27
CA ARG A 25 5.25 -7.30 -18.14
C ARG A 25 4.15 -6.33 -18.56
N SER A 26 3.49 -6.62 -19.66
CA SER A 26 2.24 -5.94 -20.01
C SER A 26 1.25 -6.13 -18.86
N ILE A 27 0.87 -5.04 -18.20
CA ILE A 27 -0.19 -5.07 -17.19
C ILE A 27 -1.51 -5.27 -17.94
N THR A 28 -2.14 -6.42 -17.73
CA THR A 28 -3.41 -6.77 -18.37
C THR A 28 -4.58 -6.78 -17.39
N CYS A 29 -4.29 -7.01 -16.11
CA CYS A 29 -5.27 -6.95 -15.03
C CYS A 29 -4.67 -6.30 -13.77
N ILE A 30 -5.53 -6.06 -12.77
CA ILE A 30 -5.13 -5.42 -11.51
C ILE A 30 -4.15 -6.30 -10.73
N GLU A 31 -4.25 -7.62 -10.84
CA GLU A 31 -3.37 -8.59 -10.20
C GLU A 31 -1.92 -8.50 -10.69
N ASP A 32 -1.69 -8.00 -11.91
CA ASP A 32 -0.36 -7.83 -12.49
C ASP A 32 0.42 -6.67 -11.83
N LEU A 33 -0.26 -5.80 -11.07
CA LEU A 33 0.37 -4.68 -10.39
C LEU A 33 1.34 -5.16 -9.29
N PRO A 34 2.47 -4.48 -9.07
CA PRO A 34 3.37 -4.77 -7.95
C PRO A 34 2.69 -4.63 -6.59
N SER A 35 3.14 -5.42 -5.60
CA SER A 35 2.59 -5.39 -4.23
C SER A 35 2.73 -4.00 -3.59
N GLU A 36 3.79 -3.26 -3.92
CA GLU A 36 4.09 -1.92 -3.41
C GLU A 36 2.98 -0.92 -3.78
N LEU A 37 2.35 -1.09 -4.95
CA LEU A 37 1.20 -0.26 -5.32
C LEU A 37 -0.02 -0.58 -4.47
N PHE A 38 -0.23 -1.85 -4.12
CA PHE A 38 -1.31 -2.22 -3.22
C PHE A 38 -1.06 -1.76 -1.79
N ASP A 39 0.19 -1.80 -1.30
CA ASP A 39 0.55 -1.21 0.00
C ASP A 39 0.19 0.28 0.04
N ALA A 40 0.50 1.00 -1.06
CA ALA A 40 0.12 2.40 -1.20
C ALA A 40 -1.41 2.59 -1.24
N ILE A 41 -2.15 1.77 -1.99
CA ILE A 41 -3.62 1.82 -2.03
C ILE A 41 -4.21 1.55 -0.63
N PHE A 42 -3.75 0.49 0.03
CA PHE A 42 -4.21 0.05 1.35
C PHE A 42 -3.94 1.10 2.43
N TYR A 43 -2.86 1.88 2.30
CA TYR A 43 -2.58 2.97 3.23
C TYR A 43 -3.72 4.01 3.34
N TYR A 44 -4.49 4.22 2.27
CA TYR A 44 -5.59 5.19 2.22
C TYR A 44 -6.96 4.60 2.60
N LEU A 45 -7.11 3.27 2.57
CA LEU A 45 -8.38 2.59 2.81
C LEU A 45 -8.61 2.26 4.28
N ASP A 46 -9.87 2.00 4.63
CA ASP A 46 -10.22 1.43 5.93
C ASP A 46 -9.86 -0.06 5.96
N GLY A 47 -9.31 -0.53 7.08
CA GLY A 47 -8.86 -1.91 7.23
C GLY A 47 -9.96 -2.93 7.04
N TYR A 48 -11.18 -2.63 7.49
CA TYR A 48 -12.30 -3.53 7.26
C TYR A 48 -12.76 -3.53 5.80
N ASP A 49 -12.71 -2.36 5.14
CA ASP A 49 -13.04 -2.26 3.71
C ASP A 49 -12.00 -3.03 2.85
N ILE A 50 -10.71 -2.97 3.21
CA ILE A 50 -9.65 -3.80 2.59
C ILE A 50 -9.98 -5.28 2.78
N TYR A 51 -10.16 -5.71 4.03
CA TYR A 51 -10.44 -7.11 4.33
C TYR A 51 -11.65 -7.62 3.56
N LYS A 52 -12.77 -6.89 3.60
CA LYS A 52 -14.00 -7.27 2.91
C LYS A 52 -13.83 -7.36 1.40
N ALA A 53 -13.08 -6.43 0.80
CA ALA A 53 -12.91 -6.38 -0.65
C ALA A 53 -11.90 -7.42 -1.16
N PHE A 54 -10.83 -7.70 -0.40
CA PHE A 54 -9.67 -8.45 -0.89
C PHE A 54 -9.52 -9.85 -0.30
N SER A 55 -10.21 -10.22 0.79
CA SER A 55 -9.99 -11.51 1.47
C SER A 55 -10.41 -12.75 0.69
N ASN A 56 -11.28 -12.60 -0.31
CA ASN A 56 -11.85 -13.72 -1.06
C ASN A 56 -11.69 -13.54 -2.58
N LEU A 57 -10.78 -12.68 -3.03
CA LEU A 57 -10.58 -12.45 -4.47
C LEU A 57 -9.74 -13.57 -5.09
N ASN A 58 -8.52 -13.73 -4.59
CA ASN A 58 -7.61 -14.78 -4.99
C ASN A 58 -6.49 -14.93 -3.95
N HIS A 59 -5.74 -16.02 -4.08
CA HIS A 59 -4.64 -16.36 -3.18
C HIS A 59 -3.58 -15.26 -3.05
N ARG A 60 -3.28 -14.52 -4.14
CA ARG A 60 -2.30 -13.41 -4.09
C ARG A 60 -2.77 -12.31 -3.14
N PHE A 61 -4.04 -11.92 -3.21
CA PHE A 61 -4.59 -10.91 -2.31
C PHE A 61 -4.76 -11.42 -0.88
N GLU A 62 -5.13 -12.68 -0.69
CA GLU A 62 -5.15 -13.31 0.64
C GLU A 62 -3.77 -13.24 1.33
N GLN A 63 -2.71 -13.55 0.59
CA GLN A 63 -1.33 -13.43 1.10
C GLN A 63 -0.97 -11.98 1.41
N LEU A 64 -1.34 -11.05 0.54
CA LEU A 64 -1.03 -9.64 0.70
C LEU A 64 -1.69 -9.07 1.96
N ILE A 65 -2.97 -9.38 2.21
CA ILE A 65 -3.68 -8.87 3.38
C ILE A 65 -3.34 -9.62 4.68
N SER A 66 -2.86 -10.86 4.57
CA SER A 66 -2.38 -11.64 5.72
C SER A 66 -0.92 -11.35 6.07
N SER A 67 -0.25 -10.53 5.27
CA SER A 67 1.14 -10.13 5.49
C SER A 67 1.30 -9.37 6.80
N SER A 68 2.33 -9.72 7.57
CA SER A 68 2.66 -9.03 8.83
C SER A 68 3.07 -7.57 8.64
N PHE A 69 3.33 -7.15 7.40
CA PHE A 69 3.68 -5.77 7.07
C PHE A 69 2.46 -4.87 6.86
N LEU A 70 1.27 -5.45 6.66
CA LEU A 70 0.07 -4.66 6.42
C LEU A 70 -0.48 -4.09 7.74
N LEU A 71 -0.52 -2.77 7.82
CA LEU A 71 -1.01 -2.04 8.98
C LEU A 71 -2.43 -1.52 8.74
N TYR A 72 -3.41 -2.14 9.40
CA TYR A 72 -4.81 -1.78 9.30
C TYR A 72 -5.14 -0.53 10.10
N LYS A 73 -5.74 0.46 9.42
CA LYS A 73 -6.36 1.63 10.04
C LYS A 73 -7.86 1.43 10.06
N ILE A 74 -8.45 1.46 11.25
CA ILE A 74 -9.84 1.08 11.45
C ILE A 74 -10.65 2.32 11.85
N LYS A 75 -11.71 2.60 11.10
CA LYS A 75 -12.68 3.67 11.35
C LYS A 75 -14.00 3.04 11.79
N LEU A 76 -14.29 3.23 13.07
CA LEU A 76 -15.50 2.77 13.73
C LEU A 76 -16.55 3.88 13.64
N ASP A 77 -17.46 3.76 12.69
CA ASP A 77 -18.59 4.69 12.48
C ASP A 77 -19.90 4.02 12.91
N ARG A 78 -20.56 4.59 13.93
CA ARG A 78 -21.81 4.08 14.53
C ARG A 78 -22.88 3.79 13.47
N SER A 79 -22.96 4.59 12.41
CA SER A 79 -23.94 4.45 11.33
C SER A 79 -23.75 3.16 10.50
N ARG A 80 -22.52 2.62 10.47
CA ARG A 80 -22.17 1.40 9.74
C ARG A 80 -22.43 0.12 10.53
N TYR A 81 -22.61 0.20 11.85
CA TYR A 81 -22.88 -0.96 12.71
C TYR A 81 -24.31 -1.48 12.63
N LYS A 82 -24.65 -2.10 11.50
CA LYS A 82 -25.80 -3.01 11.43
C LYS A 82 -25.45 -4.37 12.04
N LYS A 83 -26.43 -5.15 12.53
CA LYS A 83 -26.20 -6.46 13.19
C LYS A 83 -25.25 -7.41 12.44
N VAL A 84 -25.42 -7.54 11.12
CA VAL A 84 -24.56 -8.38 10.25
C VAL A 84 -23.14 -7.81 10.15
N PHE A 85 -23.02 -6.48 10.05
CA PHE A 85 -21.73 -5.80 10.09
C PHE A 85 -21.01 -6.13 11.39
N THR A 86 -21.69 -6.08 12.55
CA THR A 86 -21.08 -6.36 13.85
C THR A 86 -20.46 -7.76 13.97
N ILE A 87 -21.03 -8.80 13.34
CA ILE A 87 -20.49 -10.17 13.41
C ILE A 87 -19.21 -10.28 12.58
N ASN A 88 -19.28 -9.89 11.31
CA ASN A 88 -18.13 -9.97 10.39
C ASN A 88 -16.99 -9.05 10.85
N TYR A 89 -17.34 -7.89 11.40
CA TYR A 89 -16.38 -6.94 11.95
C TYR A 89 -15.66 -7.50 13.18
N LYS A 90 -16.37 -8.19 14.08
CA LYS A 90 -15.75 -8.84 15.24
C LYS A 90 -14.77 -9.93 14.81
N GLN A 91 -15.13 -10.76 13.83
CA GLN A 91 -14.23 -11.78 13.29
C GLN A 91 -12.98 -11.15 12.66
N PHE A 92 -13.16 -10.10 11.85
CA PHE A 92 -12.04 -9.35 11.27
C PHE A 92 -11.08 -8.83 12.35
N LEU A 93 -11.62 -8.17 13.39
CA LEU A 93 -10.80 -7.64 14.49
C LEU A 93 -10.03 -8.75 15.22
N LEU A 94 -10.65 -9.91 15.45
CA LEU A 94 -10.02 -11.03 16.13
C LEU A 94 -8.89 -11.65 15.31
N LEU A 95 -9.12 -11.85 14.01
CA LEU A 95 -8.15 -12.47 13.10
C LEU A 95 -6.96 -11.55 12.81
N ASN A 96 -7.21 -10.24 12.72
CA ASN A 96 -6.20 -9.27 12.28
C ASN A 96 -5.63 -8.42 13.42
N LYS A 97 -5.91 -8.77 14.70
CA LYS A 97 -5.55 -7.96 15.88
C LYS A 97 -4.08 -7.52 15.92
N HIS A 98 -3.17 -8.33 15.39
CA HIS A 98 -1.74 -8.05 15.36
C HIS A 98 -1.34 -7.00 14.31
N GLY A 99 -2.12 -6.85 13.24
CA GLY A 99 -1.90 -5.85 12.20
C GLY A 99 -2.70 -4.56 12.40
N ILE A 100 -3.50 -4.44 13.48
CA ILE A 100 -4.26 -3.22 13.75
C ILE A 100 -3.32 -2.14 14.29
N PHE A 101 -3.06 -1.13 13.47
CA PHE A 101 -2.19 -0.01 13.83
C PHE A 101 -2.95 1.13 14.50
N SER A 102 -4.18 1.41 14.08
CA SER A 102 -4.97 2.48 14.69
C SER A 102 -6.46 2.21 14.62
N ILE A 103 -7.17 2.66 15.64
CA ILE A 103 -8.63 2.62 15.72
C ILE A 103 -9.12 4.04 15.98
N LYS A 104 -9.97 4.56 15.09
CA LYS A 104 -10.63 5.86 15.23
C LYS A 104 -12.12 5.66 15.43
N LEU A 105 -12.63 6.13 16.55
CA LEU A 105 -14.06 6.18 16.85
C LEU A 105 -14.60 7.52 16.35
N TRP A 106 -15.57 7.51 15.44
CA TRP A 106 -16.29 8.73 15.07
C TRP A 106 -17.53 8.83 15.96
N SER A 107 -17.51 9.80 16.87
CA SER A 107 -18.72 10.27 17.57
C SER A 107 -19.37 11.35 16.71
N LEU A 108 -20.59 11.07 16.23
CA LEU A 108 -21.57 12.10 15.87
C LEU A 108 -22.46 12.31 17.09
#